data_AF-A0A222E944-F1
#
_entry.id   AF-A0A222E944-F1
#
_cell.length_a   1.000
_cell.length_b   1.000
_cell.length_c   1.000
_cell.angle_alpha   90.00
_cell.angle_beta   90.00
_cell.angle_gamma   90.00
#
_symmetry.space_group_name_H-M   'P 1'
#
loop_
_entity.id
_entity.type
_entity.pdbx_description
1 polymer ?
#
loop_
_entity_poly.entity_id
_entity_poly.type
_entity_poly.pdbx_seq_one_letter_code
_entity_poly.pdbx_strand_id
1 'polypeptide(L)'
;MTSLILLGHDLWTAEGPPVRGAGGFDFPTRMCLARLTDGSLWVHSPIALAARLKAEIDELGPIRHLVAPNDLHHRFLADWAAAFPAAIVHAAPGVAQKSPGVVVDDVLTPEPPAIWADLFQQVIFGGNMITTEVVFFHNPSSTLIFTDLLQQMPSGWYKGWRALVARADLMTGELPSVPRKFRIAFRNRRALRAGIAKLRRLPVQQIVMAHGPVVERNAAKVLDHAFAWAR
;
A
#
# COMPACT_ATOMS: atom_id res chain seq x y z
N MET A 1 -2.08 -19.24 8.07
CA MET A 1 -3.13 -18.48 8.79
C MET A 1 -2.70 -17.03 8.82
N THR A 2 -3.61 -16.10 8.57
CA THR A 2 -3.32 -14.66 8.58
C THR A 2 -3.15 -14.18 10.02
N SER A 3 -2.01 -13.56 10.31
CA SER A 3 -1.65 -13.01 11.61
C SER A 3 -0.82 -11.74 11.43
N LEU A 4 -0.83 -10.89 12.46
CA LEU A 4 -0.04 -9.68 12.52
C LEU A 4 1.45 -10.00 12.74
N ILE A 5 2.29 -9.32 11.98
CA ILE A 5 3.76 -9.37 12.09
C ILE A 5 4.23 -7.96 12.42
N LEU A 6 4.94 -7.79 13.54
CA LEU A 6 5.48 -6.49 13.94
C LEU A 6 6.64 -6.10 13.02
N LEU A 7 6.55 -4.90 12.45
CA LEU A 7 7.58 -4.26 11.63
C LEU A 7 8.43 -3.26 12.43
N GLY A 8 7.93 -2.86 13.61
CA GLY A 8 8.62 -2.01 14.58
C GLY A 8 7.82 -0.78 14.95
N HIS A 9 8.02 -0.27 16.16
CA HIS A 9 7.41 0.98 16.67
C HIS A 9 5.89 1.06 16.45
N ASP A 10 5.16 0.03 16.87
CA ASP A 10 3.71 -0.06 16.69
C ASP A 10 3.23 0.03 15.22
N LEU A 11 4.05 -0.45 14.29
CA LEU A 11 3.65 -0.78 12.92
C LEU A 11 3.65 -2.29 12.74
N TRP A 12 2.55 -2.83 12.23
CA TRP A 12 2.37 -4.24 11.89
C TRP A 12 1.99 -4.41 10.42
N THR A 13 2.15 -5.63 9.94
CA THR A 13 1.67 -6.07 8.63
C THR A 13 0.96 -7.40 8.74
N ALA A 14 0.01 -7.67 7.83
CA ALA A 14 -0.60 -8.99 7.67
C ALA A 14 -0.82 -9.31 6.20
N GLU A 15 -0.58 -10.57 5.82
CA GLU A 15 -0.81 -11.08 4.47
C GLU A 15 -2.20 -11.70 4.33
N GLY A 16 -2.90 -11.31 3.28
CA GLY A 16 -4.25 -11.77 2.98
C GLY A 16 -4.31 -12.77 1.84
N PRO A 17 -5.51 -13.31 1.56
CA PRO A 17 -5.71 -14.17 0.41
C PRO A 17 -5.42 -13.40 -0.90
N PRO A 18 -4.91 -14.08 -1.94
CA PRO A 18 -4.70 -13.44 -3.23
C PRO A 18 -6.01 -12.93 -3.84
N VAL A 19 -5.92 -11.84 -4.59
CA VAL A 19 -7.03 -11.26 -5.35
C VAL A 19 -6.79 -11.41 -6.84
N ARG A 20 -7.84 -11.81 -7.57
CA ARG A 20 -7.82 -11.93 -9.02
C ARG A 20 -8.05 -10.55 -9.65
N GLY A 21 -7.09 -10.06 -10.42
CA GLY A 21 -7.17 -8.86 -11.24
C GLY A 21 -7.41 -9.16 -12.73
N ALA A 22 -7.26 -8.12 -13.56
CA ALA A 22 -7.46 -8.18 -15.01
C ALA A 22 -6.57 -9.24 -15.69
N GLY A 23 -7.05 -9.83 -16.78
CA GLY A 23 -6.33 -10.91 -17.48
C GLY A 23 -6.16 -12.19 -16.65
N GLY A 24 -6.82 -12.26 -15.50
CA GLY A 24 -6.75 -13.36 -14.56
C GLY A 24 -5.42 -13.47 -13.81
N PHE A 25 -4.71 -12.36 -13.59
CA PHE A 25 -3.52 -12.35 -12.73
C PHE A 25 -3.95 -12.36 -11.26
N ASP A 26 -3.43 -13.30 -10.47
CA ASP A 26 -3.59 -13.28 -9.02
C ASP A 26 -2.50 -12.42 -8.38
N PHE A 27 -2.87 -11.59 -7.42
CA PHE A 27 -1.96 -10.73 -6.68
C PHE A 27 -2.03 -11.09 -5.20
N PRO A 28 -0.91 -11.36 -4.51
CA PRO A 28 -0.93 -11.49 -3.05
C PRO A 28 -1.41 -10.18 -2.45
N THR A 29 -2.08 -10.20 -1.30
CA THR A 29 -2.51 -8.96 -0.64
C THR A 29 -1.81 -8.80 0.69
N ARG A 30 -1.61 -7.55 1.10
CA ARG A 30 -1.07 -7.21 2.40
C ARG A 30 -1.66 -5.89 2.86
N MET A 31 -1.99 -5.85 4.15
CA MET A 31 -2.35 -4.63 4.85
C MET A 31 -1.23 -4.23 5.80
N CYS A 32 -1.20 -2.94 6.14
CA CYS A 32 -0.44 -2.43 7.28
C CYS A 32 -1.40 -1.92 8.35
N LEU A 33 -1.00 -2.03 9.61
CA LEU A 33 -1.74 -1.52 10.75
C LEU A 33 -0.78 -0.74 11.64
N ALA A 34 -1.17 0.44 12.08
CA ALA A 34 -0.38 1.23 13.01
C ALA A 34 -1.23 1.72 14.18
N ARG A 35 -0.61 1.80 15.35
CA ARG A 35 -1.22 2.45 16.51
C ARG A 35 -0.92 3.95 16.45
N LEU A 36 -1.95 4.76 16.60
CA LEU A 36 -1.84 6.22 16.67
C LEU A 36 -1.54 6.68 18.10
N THR A 37 -1.18 7.96 18.26
CA THR A 37 -0.79 8.54 19.55
C THR A 37 -1.93 8.54 20.58
N ASP A 38 -3.18 8.56 20.12
CA ASP A 38 -4.39 8.43 20.97
C ASP A 38 -4.75 6.97 21.31
N GLY A 39 -3.94 6.01 20.86
CA GLY A 39 -4.15 4.57 21.05
C GLY A 39 -5.11 3.91 20.05
N SER A 40 -5.73 4.69 19.15
CA SER A 40 -6.56 4.14 18.08
C SER A 40 -5.71 3.48 16.98
N LEU A 41 -6.35 2.70 16.10
CA LEU A 41 -5.67 1.99 15.03
C LEU A 41 -6.01 2.58 13.66
N TRP A 42 -4.94 2.69 12.87
CA TRP A 42 -4.92 3.05 11.46
C TRP A 42 -4.67 1.79 10.63
N VAL A 43 -5.53 1.50 9.67
CA VAL A 43 -5.45 0.30 8.83
C VAL A 43 -5.36 0.68 7.36
N HIS A 44 -4.26 0.33 6.73
CA HIS A 44 -3.97 0.62 5.34
C HIS A 44 -4.12 -0.60 4.45
N SER A 45 -4.81 -0.42 3.33
CA SER A 45 -5.07 -1.46 2.33
C SER A 45 -5.68 -2.73 2.95
N PRO A 46 -6.88 -2.64 3.56
CA PRO A 46 -7.49 -3.76 4.27
C PRO A 46 -7.56 -5.03 3.41
N ILE A 47 -7.27 -6.19 4.02
CA ILE A 47 -7.38 -7.52 3.41
C ILE A 47 -8.66 -8.23 3.87
N ALA A 48 -8.92 -9.47 3.43
CA ALA A 48 -10.06 -10.24 3.94
C ALA A 48 -10.02 -10.32 5.48
N LEU A 49 -11.11 -9.89 6.14
CA LEU A 49 -11.21 -9.83 7.59
C LEU A 49 -11.47 -11.22 8.19
N ALA A 50 -10.43 -12.03 8.30
CA ALA A 50 -10.51 -13.33 8.95
C ALA A 50 -10.74 -13.16 10.47
N ALA A 51 -11.55 -14.05 11.08
CA ALA A 51 -11.91 -13.98 12.50
C ALA A 51 -10.68 -13.92 13.43
N ARG A 52 -9.64 -14.70 13.15
CA ARG A 52 -8.38 -14.68 13.91
C ARG A 52 -7.67 -13.33 13.81
N LEU A 53 -7.55 -12.78 12.60
CA LEU A 53 -6.94 -11.47 12.39
C LEU A 53 -7.72 -10.40 13.16
N LYS A 54 -9.06 -10.44 13.10
CA LYS A 54 -9.91 -9.51 13.86
C LYS A 54 -9.62 -9.60 15.36
N ALA A 55 -9.55 -10.80 15.93
CA ALA A 55 -9.24 -10.99 17.34
C ALA A 55 -7.87 -10.41 17.73
N GLU A 56 -6.83 -10.67 16.93
CA GLU A 56 -5.49 -10.09 17.16
C GLU A 56 -5.51 -8.55 17.12
N ILE A 57 -6.34 -7.94 16.27
CA ILE A 57 -6.49 -6.48 16.18
C ILE A 57 -7.29 -5.90 17.35
N ASP A 58 -8.36 -6.57 17.76
CA ASP A 58 -9.21 -6.14 18.88
C ASP A 58 -8.40 -6.05 20.19
N GLU A 59 -7.36 -6.90 20.35
CA GLU A 59 -6.40 -6.83 21.46
C GLU A 59 -5.47 -5.61 21.40
N LEU A 60 -5.21 -5.07 20.20
CA LEU A 60 -4.36 -3.89 20.05
C LEU A 60 -5.12 -2.62 20.39
N GLY A 61 -6.35 -2.43 19.91
CA GLY A 61 -7.10 -1.20 20.17
C GLY A 61 -8.24 -0.95 19.18
N PRO A 62 -8.98 0.16 19.32
CA PRO A 62 -10.11 0.45 18.46
C PRO A 62 -9.65 0.93 17.08
N ILE A 63 -10.15 0.29 16.02
CA ILE A 63 -9.98 0.80 14.66
C ILE A 63 -10.80 2.08 14.50
N ARG A 64 -10.12 3.19 14.15
CA ARG A 64 -10.73 4.50 13.90
C ARG A 64 -10.47 5.02 12.50
N HIS A 65 -9.48 4.46 11.80
CA HIS A 65 -9.10 4.94 10.48
C HIS A 65 -8.88 3.78 9.52
N LEU A 66 -9.67 3.74 8.45
CA LEU A 66 -9.49 2.84 7.32
C LEU A 66 -8.93 3.63 6.15
N VAL A 67 -7.86 3.13 5.54
CA VAL A 67 -7.16 3.82 4.46
C VAL A 67 -7.16 2.97 3.20
N ALA A 68 -7.81 3.51 2.16
CA ALA A 68 -7.75 2.99 0.79
C ALA A 68 -6.69 3.78 0.00
N PRO A 69 -5.47 3.24 -0.19
CA PRO A 69 -4.33 4.00 -0.69
C PRO A 69 -4.37 4.25 -2.19
N ASN A 70 -5.22 3.54 -2.93
CA ASN A 70 -5.46 3.71 -4.35
C ASN A 70 -6.79 3.05 -4.77
N ASP A 71 -7.21 3.21 -6.03
CA ASP A 71 -8.48 2.67 -6.57
C ASP A 71 -8.39 1.21 -7.08
N LEU A 72 -7.31 0.50 -6.75
CA LEU A 72 -7.12 -0.93 -7.01
C LEU A 72 -7.22 -1.78 -5.73
N HIS A 73 -7.03 -1.18 -4.55
CA HIS A 73 -7.00 -1.85 -3.23
C HIS A 73 -8.25 -1.62 -2.37
N HIS A 74 -9.41 -1.44 -2.99
CA HIS A 74 -10.67 -1.19 -2.27
C HIS A 74 -11.53 -2.44 -2.03
N ARG A 75 -11.08 -3.63 -2.46
CA ARG A 75 -11.91 -4.86 -2.51
C ARG A 75 -12.56 -5.24 -1.18
N PHE A 76 -11.82 -5.09 -0.07
CA PHE A 76 -12.29 -5.46 1.26
C PHE A 76 -12.75 -4.25 2.08
N LEU A 77 -12.70 -3.04 1.51
CA LEU A 77 -12.98 -1.80 2.24
C LEU A 77 -14.41 -1.76 2.77
N ALA A 78 -15.39 -2.25 1.99
CA ALA A 78 -16.79 -2.30 2.39
C ALA A 78 -17.01 -3.23 3.60
N ASP A 79 -16.40 -4.42 3.60
CA ASP A 79 -16.50 -5.37 4.70
C ASP A 79 -15.92 -4.79 5.98
N TRP A 80 -14.79 -4.08 5.88
CA TRP A 80 -14.18 -3.41 7.03
C TRP A 80 -15.00 -2.22 7.52
N ALA A 81 -15.52 -1.38 6.63
CA ALA A 81 -16.38 -0.26 7.01
C ALA A 81 -17.66 -0.74 7.71
N ALA A 82 -18.24 -1.85 7.24
CA ALA A 82 -19.40 -2.49 7.88
C ALA A 82 -19.06 -3.09 9.25
N ALA A 83 -17.89 -3.73 9.38
CA ALA A 83 -17.43 -4.33 10.64
C ALA A 83 -17.02 -3.28 11.69
N PHE A 84 -16.58 -2.10 11.25
CA PHE A 84 -16.10 -1.01 12.11
C PHE A 84 -16.80 0.31 11.75
N PRO A 85 -18.11 0.45 12.04
CA PRO A 85 -18.91 1.58 11.58
C PRO A 85 -18.52 2.93 12.20
N ALA A 86 -17.68 2.93 13.23
CA ALA A 86 -17.15 4.13 13.85
C ALA A 86 -15.76 4.53 13.33
N ALA A 87 -15.26 3.84 12.31
CA ALA A 87 -14.01 4.18 11.63
C ALA A 87 -14.28 5.15 10.48
N ILE A 88 -13.40 6.14 10.34
CA ILE A 88 -13.39 7.09 9.24
C ILE A 88 -12.69 6.43 8.06
N VAL A 89 -13.33 6.44 6.89
CA VAL A 89 -12.79 5.93 5.64
C VAL A 89 -12.06 7.06 4.91
N HIS A 90 -10.74 7.00 4.90
CA HIS A 90 -9.88 7.87 4.12
C HIS A 90 -9.48 7.18 2.83
N ALA A 91 -9.55 7.89 1.70
CA ALA A 91 -9.23 7.29 0.42
C ALA A 91 -8.39 8.19 -0.48
N ALA A 92 -7.57 7.57 -1.32
CA ALA A 92 -6.86 8.28 -2.38
C ALA A 92 -7.84 8.96 -3.35
N PRO A 93 -7.40 10.03 -4.04
CA PRO A 93 -8.20 10.65 -5.09
C PRO A 93 -8.64 9.62 -6.15
N GLY A 94 -9.94 9.54 -6.45
CA GLY A 94 -10.51 8.63 -7.45
C GLY A 94 -11.17 7.35 -6.90
N VAL A 95 -10.91 7.00 -5.63
CA VAL A 95 -11.43 5.75 -5.04
C VAL A 95 -12.94 5.75 -4.88
N ALA A 96 -13.52 6.87 -4.45
CA ALA A 96 -14.97 7.00 -4.22
C ALA A 96 -15.79 6.67 -5.48
N GLN A 97 -15.28 7.03 -6.66
CA GLN A 97 -15.90 6.74 -7.96
C GLN A 97 -15.84 5.25 -8.35
N LYS A 98 -14.94 4.48 -7.73
CA LYS A 98 -14.68 3.06 -8.03
C LYS A 98 -15.15 2.09 -6.95
N SER A 99 -15.57 2.61 -5.80
CA SER A 99 -15.97 1.84 -4.61
C SER A 99 -17.46 2.03 -4.30
N PRO A 100 -18.38 1.53 -5.14
CA PRO A 100 -19.81 1.67 -4.88
C PRO A 100 -20.17 0.97 -3.54
N GLY A 101 -20.94 1.65 -2.71
CA GLY A 101 -21.39 1.13 -1.41
C GLY A 101 -20.46 1.43 -0.23
N VAL A 102 -19.33 2.11 -0.46
CA VAL A 102 -18.49 2.65 0.62
C VAL A 102 -18.62 4.17 0.66
N VAL A 103 -18.99 4.72 1.81
CA VAL A 103 -18.91 6.16 2.06
C VAL A 103 -17.44 6.48 2.33
N VAL A 104 -16.85 7.32 1.49
CA VAL A 104 -15.53 7.90 1.74
C VAL A 104 -15.73 9.19 2.51
N ASP A 105 -15.28 9.22 3.75
CA ASP A 105 -15.43 10.36 4.65
C ASP A 105 -14.39 11.45 4.36
N ASP A 106 -13.19 11.06 3.93
CA ASP A 106 -12.08 11.97 3.69
C ASP A 106 -11.22 11.55 2.49
N VAL A 107 -10.81 12.55 1.69
CA VAL A 107 -9.94 12.33 0.52
C VAL A 107 -8.52 12.76 0.89
N LEU A 108 -7.59 11.82 0.83
CA LEU A 108 -6.20 12.04 1.19
C LEU A 108 -5.55 13.12 0.31
N THR A 109 -4.83 14.03 0.96
CA THR A 109 -4.07 15.12 0.34
C THR A 109 -2.56 14.93 0.55
N PRO A 110 -1.66 15.76 0.03
CA PRO A 110 -0.24 15.67 0.38
C PRO A 110 0.05 15.94 1.87
N GLU A 111 -0.81 16.72 2.53
CA GLU A 111 -0.73 17.01 3.95
C GLU A 111 -1.47 15.92 4.76
N PRO A 112 -0.80 15.25 5.72
CA PRO A 112 -1.46 14.24 6.54
C PRO A 112 -2.49 14.86 7.51
N PRO A 113 -3.64 14.22 7.72
CA PRO A 113 -4.53 14.52 8.83
C PRO A 113 -3.80 14.62 10.17
N ALA A 114 -4.17 15.61 10.98
CA ALA A 114 -3.50 15.92 12.24
C ALA A 114 -3.38 14.72 13.19
N ILE A 115 -4.37 13.82 13.17
CA ILE A 115 -4.43 12.63 14.02
C ILE A 115 -3.24 11.66 13.81
N TRP A 116 -2.59 11.71 12.65
CA TRP A 116 -1.44 10.86 12.35
C TRP A 116 -0.25 11.61 11.73
N ALA A 117 -0.30 12.94 11.64
CA ALA A 117 0.73 13.76 11.00
C ALA A 117 2.12 13.61 11.65
N ASP A 118 2.18 13.33 12.95
CA ASP A 118 3.45 13.09 13.65
C ASP A 118 4.07 11.73 13.30
N LEU A 119 3.21 10.73 13.01
CA LEU A 119 3.63 9.36 12.74
C LEU A 119 3.89 9.12 11.25
N PHE A 120 3.17 9.81 10.37
CA PHE A 120 3.21 9.56 8.94
C PHE A 120 3.49 10.81 8.12
N GLN A 121 4.37 10.65 7.15
CA GLN A 121 4.40 11.51 5.96
C GLN A 121 3.67 10.80 4.82
N GLN A 122 3.04 11.56 3.93
CA GLN A 122 2.37 11.00 2.76
C GLN A 122 2.77 11.70 1.46
N VAL A 123 2.92 10.91 0.39
CA VAL A 123 3.27 11.39 -0.95
C VAL A 123 2.28 10.83 -1.94
N ILE A 124 1.55 11.71 -2.61
CA ILE A 124 0.58 11.34 -3.64
C ILE A 124 1.28 11.24 -5.01
N PHE A 125 1.27 10.04 -5.58
CA PHE A 125 1.70 9.76 -6.94
C PHE A 125 0.51 9.83 -7.90
N GLY A 126 0.07 11.05 -8.20
CA GLY A 126 -0.96 11.33 -9.19
C GLY A 126 -0.45 11.38 -10.63
N GLY A 127 -1.36 11.56 -11.59
CA GLY A 127 -1.04 11.72 -13.01
C GLY A 127 -0.58 10.44 -13.72
N ASN A 128 -0.83 9.28 -13.10
CA ASN A 128 -0.75 7.97 -13.74
C ASN A 128 -2.15 7.58 -14.24
N MET A 129 -2.25 7.15 -15.50
CA MET A 129 -3.54 6.80 -16.11
C MET A 129 -4.16 5.50 -15.58
N ILE A 130 -3.43 4.71 -14.79
CA ILE A 130 -3.93 3.46 -14.19
C ILE A 130 -4.55 3.74 -12.81
N THR A 131 -3.83 4.42 -11.93
CA THR A 131 -4.27 4.69 -10.55
C THR A 131 -3.54 5.87 -9.94
N THR A 132 -4.13 6.54 -8.95
CA THR A 132 -3.40 7.44 -8.05
C THR A 132 -3.11 6.70 -6.76
N GLU A 133 -1.82 6.61 -6.39
CA GLU A 133 -1.40 5.94 -5.16
C GLU A 133 -0.86 6.95 -4.13
N VAL A 134 -1.31 6.83 -2.89
CA VAL A 134 -0.76 7.53 -1.73
C VAL A 134 0.24 6.61 -1.05
N VAL A 135 1.52 6.99 -1.09
CA VAL A 135 2.61 6.28 -0.42
C VAL A 135 2.84 6.90 0.94
N PHE A 136 2.88 6.06 1.97
CA PHE A 136 3.09 6.50 3.35
C PHE A 136 4.53 6.21 3.79
N PHE A 137 5.08 7.08 4.63
CA PHE A 137 6.30 6.83 5.37
C PHE A 137 6.00 6.91 6.86
N HIS A 138 6.17 5.80 7.55
CA HIS A 138 6.03 5.76 9.00
C HIS A 138 7.34 6.21 9.65
N ASN A 139 7.32 7.40 10.28
CA ASN A 139 8.52 8.04 10.83
C ASN A 139 9.22 7.16 11.89
N PRO A 140 8.51 6.59 12.90
CA PRO A 140 9.17 5.85 13.97
C PRO A 140 9.91 4.60 13.50
N SER A 141 9.30 3.82 12.59
CA SER A 141 9.91 2.58 12.08
C SER A 141 10.79 2.80 10.86
N SER A 142 10.83 4.01 10.31
CA SER A 142 11.52 4.32 9.05
C SER A 142 11.09 3.42 7.88
N THR A 143 9.80 3.10 7.83
CA THR A 143 9.20 2.19 6.84
C THR A 143 8.45 2.96 5.76
N LEU A 144 8.81 2.76 4.50
CA LEU A 144 7.97 3.14 3.36
C LEU A 144 6.92 2.08 3.08
N ILE A 145 5.68 2.50 2.83
CA ILE A 145 4.53 1.63 2.59
C ILE A 145 3.97 1.93 1.20
N PHE A 146 4.08 0.94 0.30
CA PHE A 146 3.57 0.98 -1.07
C PHE A 146 2.41 0.00 -1.26
N THR A 147 1.66 0.20 -2.34
CA THR A 147 0.71 -0.79 -2.87
C THR A 147 1.13 -1.26 -4.27
N ASP A 148 0.54 -0.74 -5.34
CA ASP A 148 0.75 -1.20 -6.71
C ASP A 148 1.97 -0.59 -7.39
N LEU A 149 2.42 0.59 -6.98
CA LEU A 149 3.56 1.24 -7.62
C LEU A 149 4.84 0.44 -7.46
N LEU A 150 4.95 -0.41 -6.43
CA LEU A 150 6.11 -1.27 -6.22
C LEU A 150 5.64 -2.71 -6.05
N GLN A 151 6.06 -3.60 -6.95
CA GLN A 151 5.65 -4.99 -6.94
C GLN A 151 6.86 -5.92 -7.02
N GLN A 152 6.74 -7.07 -6.39
CA GLN A 152 7.71 -8.16 -6.45
C GLN A 152 7.04 -9.49 -6.12
N MET A 153 6.27 -10.03 -7.07
CA MET A 153 5.72 -11.37 -6.88
C MET A 153 6.87 -12.40 -6.94
N PRO A 154 6.85 -13.44 -6.07
CA PRO A 154 7.87 -14.49 -6.08
C PRO A 154 8.03 -15.16 -7.44
N SER A 155 9.23 -15.67 -7.72
CA SER A 155 9.44 -16.52 -8.89
C SER A 155 8.51 -17.74 -8.84
N GLY A 156 7.91 -18.09 -9.97
CA GLY A 156 6.95 -19.20 -10.05
C GLY A 156 5.53 -18.88 -9.58
N TRP A 157 5.25 -17.65 -9.09
CA TRP A 157 3.89 -17.23 -8.72
C TRP A 157 2.90 -17.34 -9.90
N TYR A 158 3.37 -17.02 -11.10
CA TYR A 158 2.59 -17.17 -12.34
C TYR A 158 3.10 -18.34 -13.18
N LYS A 159 2.20 -18.95 -13.97
CA LYS A 159 2.49 -20.07 -14.88
C LYS A 159 2.04 -19.76 -16.31
N GLY A 160 2.63 -20.47 -17.27
CA GLY A 160 2.30 -20.35 -18.70
C GLY A 160 2.50 -18.92 -19.24
N TRP A 161 1.59 -18.47 -20.10
CA TRP A 161 1.70 -17.14 -20.72
C TRP A 161 1.70 -15.99 -19.70
N ARG A 162 1.05 -16.15 -18.54
CA ARG A 162 1.06 -15.14 -17.48
C ARG A 162 2.44 -14.94 -16.87
N ALA A 163 3.27 -15.99 -16.80
CA ALA A 163 4.65 -15.87 -16.34
C ALA A 163 5.48 -15.00 -17.28
N LEU A 164 5.29 -15.17 -18.59
CA LEU A 164 5.96 -14.38 -19.62
C LEU A 164 5.55 -12.90 -19.54
N VAL A 165 4.25 -12.63 -19.43
CA VAL A 165 3.72 -11.27 -19.32
C VAL A 165 4.16 -10.61 -18.01
N ALA A 166 4.07 -11.30 -16.87
CA ALA A 166 4.50 -10.77 -15.58
C ALA A 166 6.00 -10.40 -15.59
N ARG A 167 6.85 -11.28 -16.14
CA ARG A 167 8.28 -11.00 -16.27
C ARG A 167 8.54 -9.82 -17.20
N ALA A 168 7.85 -9.75 -18.33
CA ALA A 168 7.97 -8.65 -19.28
C ALA A 168 7.50 -7.31 -18.68
N ASP A 169 6.47 -7.33 -17.84
CA ASP A 169 5.95 -6.16 -17.13
C ASP A 169 6.73 -5.83 -15.85
N LEU A 170 7.75 -6.62 -15.47
CA LEU A 170 8.53 -6.46 -14.24
C LEU A 170 7.71 -6.64 -12.95
N MET A 171 6.62 -7.41 -13.04
CA MET A 171 5.80 -7.84 -11.90
C MET A 171 6.50 -8.92 -11.05
N THR A 172 7.39 -9.69 -11.66
CA THR A 172 8.24 -10.71 -11.00
C THR A 172 9.72 -10.39 -11.24
N GLY A 173 10.57 -10.69 -10.26
CA GLY A 173 12.01 -10.44 -10.33
C GLY A 173 12.71 -10.56 -8.97
N GLU A 174 14.03 -10.41 -8.97
CA GLU A 174 14.86 -10.49 -7.76
C GLU A 174 14.72 -9.27 -6.85
N LEU A 175 14.40 -8.11 -7.43
CA LEU A 175 14.22 -6.85 -6.71
C LEU A 175 12.85 -6.24 -7.02
N PRO A 176 12.24 -5.57 -6.03
CA PRO A 176 11.04 -4.77 -6.26
C PRO A 176 11.22 -3.77 -7.38
N SER A 177 10.20 -3.65 -8.21
CA SER A 177 10.19 -2.79 -9.38
C SER A 177 8.82 -2.16 -9.58
N VAL A 178 8.82 -0.95 -10.15
CA VAL A 178 7.59 -0.39 -10.70
C VAL A 178 7.24 -1.18 -11.96
N PRO A 179 6.05 -1.80 -12.07
CA PRO A 179 5.68 -2.52 -13.29
C PRO A 179 5.67 -1.60 -14.52
N ARG A 180 6.07 -2.09 -15.70
CA ARG A 180 6.24 -1.28 -16.92
C ARG A 180 4.95 -0.56 -17.32
N LYS A 181 3.79 -1.19 -17.15
CA LYS A 181 2.49 -0.56 -17.38
C LYS A 181 2.34 0.75 -16.60
N PHE A 182 2.71 0.78 -15.31
CA PHE A 182 2.68 2.00 -14.51
C PHE A 182 3.70 3.01 -15.02
N ARG A 183 4.90 2.55 -15.42
CA ARG A 183 5.94 3.43 -15.97
C ARG A 183 5.45 4.23 -17.17
N ILE A 184 4.80 3.55 -18.11
CA ILE A 184 4.26 4.13 -19.35
C ILE A 184 3.04 5.02 -19.06
N ALA A 185 2.23 4.66 -18.07
CA ALA A 185 0.99 5.36 -17.75
C ALA A 185 1.17 6.71 -17.04
N PHE A 186 2.36 7.02 -16.50
CA PHE A 186 2.64 8.34 -15.93
C PHE A 186 2.72 9.44 -16.99
N ARG A 187 1.70 10.30 -17.06
CA ARG A 187 1.66 11.48 -17.95
C ARG A 187 2.34 12.69 -17.33
N ASN A 188 2.21 12.88 -16.01
CA ASN A 188 2.87 13.98 -15.31
C ASN A 188 4.24 13.54 -14.74
N ARG A 189 5.25 13.48 -15.62
CA ARG A 189 6.62 13.08 -15.25
C ARG A 189 7.29 14.04 -14.26
N ARG A 190 6.89 15.32 -14.26
CA ARG A 190 7.42 16.32 -13.31
C ARG A 190 6.93 16.02 -11.88
N ALA A 191 5.63 15.79 -11.70
CA ALA A 191 5.06 15.43 -10.40
C ALA A 191 5.64 14.10 -9.89
N LEU A 192 5.77 13.09 -10.76
CA LEU A 192 6.42 11.82 -10.42
C LEU A 192 7.83 12.03 -9.87
N ARG A 193 8.67 12.80 -10.57
CA ARG A 193 10.05 13.09 -10.11
C ARG A 193 10.09 13.85 -8.80
N ALA A 194 9.19 14.81 -8.60
CA ALA A 194 9.09 15.53 -7.33
C ALA A 194 8.71 14.59 -6.18
N GLY A 195 7.76 13.67 -6.39
CA GLY A 195 7.40 12.64 -5.41
C GLY A 195 8.57 11.72 -5.08
N ILE A 196 9.27 11.19 -6.08
CA ILE A 196 10.46 10.35 -5.87
C ILE A 196 11.55 11.12 -5.11
N ALA A 197 11.78 12.39 -5.44
CA ALA A 197 12.77 13.21 -4.76
C ALA A 197 12.40 13.45 -3.28
N LYS A 198 11.11 13.56 -2.95
CA LYS A 198 10.66 13.57 -1.55
C LYS A 198 10.99 12.26 -0.86
N LEU A 199 10.61 11.12 -1.44
CA LEU A 199 10.86 9.80 -0.84
C LEU A 199 12.36 9.53 -0.60
N ARG A 200 13.22 9.94 -1.53
CA ARG A 200 14.69 9.80 -1.41
C ARG A 200 15.33 10.62 -0.30
N ARG A 201 14.65 11.64 0.21
CA ARG A 201 15.13 12.45 1.35
C ARG A 201 14.78 11.84 2.70
N LEU A 202 13.90 10.83 2.72
CA LEU A 202 13.48 10.16 3.94
C LEU A 202 14.55 9.16 4.39
N PRO A 203 14.73 8.94 5.71
CA PRO A 203 15.72 8.01 6.24
C PRO A 203 15.25 6.54 6.14
N VAL A 204 14.88 6.08 4.94
CA VAL A 204 14.22 4.78 4.73
C VAL A 204 15.11 3.60 5.12
N GLN A 205 14.65 2.78 6.06
CA GLN A 205 15.30 1.54 6.49
C GLN A 205 14.55 0.29 6.00
N GLN A 206 13.24 0.40 5.80
CA GLN A 206 12.39 -0.72 5.38
C GLN A 206 11.40 -0.29 4.29
N ILE A 207 11.03 -1.22 3.40
CA ILE A 207 9.92 -1.02 2.45
C ILE A 207 8.94 -2.18 2.57
N VAL A 208 7.67 -1.86 2.77
CA VAL A 208 6.55 -2.79 2.68
C VAL A 208 5.78 -2.49 1.41
N MET A 209 5.33 -3.54 0.74
CA MET A 209 4.43 -3.42 -0.41
C MET A 209 3.30 -4.43 -0.34
N ALA A 210 2.15 -4.11 -0.94
CA ALA A 210 1.01 -5.01 -0.97
C ALA A 210 1.31 -6.31 -1.73
N HIS A 211 2.18 -6.24 -2.75
CA HIS A 211 2.41 -7.30 -3.73
C HIS A 211 3.85 -7.82 -3.74
N GLY A 212 4.38 -8.26 -2.61
CA GLY A 212 5.75 -8.81 -2.54
C GLY A 212 6.28 -8.96 -1.11
N PRO A 213 7.51 -9.44 -0.91
CA PRO A 213 8.13 -9.51 0.40
C PRO A 213 8.40 -8.12 1.00
N VAL A 214 8.62 -8.05 2.32
CA VAL A 214 9.13 -6.84 2.98
C VAL A 214 10.63 -6.71 2.68
N VAL A 215 11.08 -5.51 2.35
CA VAL A 215 12.49 -5.19 2.13
C VAL A 215 13.07 -4.64 3.42
N GLU A 216 13.95 -5.42 4.06
CA GLU A 216 14.56 -5.05 5.36
C GLU A 216 16.02 -4.61 5.25
N ARG A 217 16.64 -4.78 4.06
CA ARG A 217 18.05 -4.48 3.83
C ARG A 217 18.23 -3.59 2.62
N ASN A 218 19.08 -2.58 2.75
CA ASN A 218 19.40 -1.64 1.67
C ASN A 218 18.15 -0.97 1.06
N ALA A 219 17.11 -0.71 1.86
CA ALA A 219 15.83 -0.17 1.40
C ALA A 219 15.99 1.08 0.52
N ALA A 220 16.82 2.04 0.91
CA ALA A 220 17.11 3.22 0.10
C ALA A 220 17.68 2.87 -1.30
N LYS A 221 18.59 1.89 -1.39
CA LYS A 221 19.13 1.44 -2.69
C LYS A 221 18.07 0.73 -3.54
N VAL A 222 17.19 -0.05 -2.90
CA VAL A 222 16.06 -0.70 -3.59
C VAL A 222 15.09 0.34 -4.13
N LEU A 223 14.78 1.39 -3.35
CA LEU A 223 13.98 2.52 -3.80
C LEU A 223 14.63 3.20 -5.02
N ASP A 224 15.94 3.46 -4.96
CA ASP A 224 16.68 4.06 -6.07
C ASP A 224 16.64 3.20 -7.33
N HIS A 225 16.84 1.90 -7.20
CA HIS A 225 16.74 0.94 -8.29
C HIS A 225 15.34 0.93 -8.90
N ALA A 226 14.30 0.80 -8.07
CA ALA A 226 12.91 0.69 -8.50
C ALA A 226 12.45 1.91 -9.32
N PHE A 227 12.97 3.09 -9.02
CA PHE A 227 12.64 4.36 -9.68
C PHE A 227 13.75 4.89 -10.61
N ALA A 228 14.79 4.12 -10.93
CA ALA A 228 15.89 4.56 -11.79
C ALA A 228 15.44 4.95 -13.22
N TRP A 229 14.35 4.36 -13.69
CA TRP A 229 13.72 4.64 -14.99
C TRP A 229 12.97 6.00 -15.04
N ALA A 230 12.76 6.64 -13.90
CA ALA A 230 11.99 7.88 -13.77
C ALA A 230 12.85 9.15 -13.70
N ARG A 231 14.15 9.05 -14.03
CA ARG A 231 15.06 10.20 -14.13
C ARG A 231 14.60 11.21 -15.18
#